data_AF-A0A9P2RYT9-F1
#
_entry.id   AF-A0A9P2RYT9-F1
#
_cell.length_a   1.000
_cell.length_b   1.000
_cell.length_c   1.000
_cell.angle_alpha   90.00
_cell.angle_beta   90.00
_cell.angle_gamma   90.00
#
_symmetry.space_group_name_H-M   'P 1'
#
loop_
_entity.id
_entity.type
_entity.pdbx_description
1 polymer ?
#
loop_
_entity_poly.entity_id
_entity_poly.type
_entity_poly.pdbx_seq_one_letter_code
_entity_poly.pdbx_strand_id
1 'polypeptide(L)'
;MTKRKKRAKRGRPRINGCIREPNGRISRAKTPHDPMDKLAIEMRAKRFGLTIEDAKNPLSGTYIGRLYLQGELNRDQYDTAQKYLEVRNNYLCAKALPSAIYDEMPKTSDNGAREKWVQIATEHLVAVKGVVQEAQCLHRQYNLHAALQYLVIEDQSLPHLVLSLRIALNVLYKHFSR
;
A
#
# COMPACT_ATOMS: atom_id res chain seq x y z
N MET A 1 -69.63 -8.46 -26.89
CA MET A 1 -68.74 -8.38 -25.71
C MET A 1 -67.42 -7.73 -26.09
N THR A 2 -67.25 -6.43 -25.82
CA THR A 2 -66.01 -5.70 -26.14
C THR A 2 -65.13 -5.61 -24.90
N LYS A 3 -63.94 -6.24 -24.96
CA LYS A 3 -62.96 -6.25 -23.85
C LYS A 3 -62.48 -4.82 -23.55
N ARG A 4 -62.82 -4.32 -22.36
CA ARG A 4 -62.37 -3.03 -21.82
C ARG A 4 -60.84 -3.09 -21.62
N LYS A 5 -60.05 -2.45 -22.48
CA LYS A 5 -58.58 -2.32 -22.31
C LYS A 5 -58.30 -1.62 -20.97
N LYS A 6 -57.58 -2.30 -20.06
CA LYS A 6 -57.11 -1.73 -18.79
C LYS A 6 -56.29 -0.47 -19.10
N ARG A 7 -56.76 0.69 -18.66
CA ARG A 7 -55.99 1.95 -18.71
C ARG A 7 -54.80 1.80 -17.76
N ALA A 8 -53.61 1.59 -18.31
CA ALA A 8 -52.35 1.72 -17.58
C ALA A 8 -52.10 3.21 -17.27
N LYS A 9 -52.91 3.81 -16.38
CA LYS A 9 -52.64 5.13 -15.83
C LYS A 9 -52.29 4.96 -14.35
N ARG A 10 -50.99 4.80 -14.09
CA ARG A 10 -50.41 5.09 -12.78
C ARG A 10 -49.25 6.05 -12.99
N GLY A 11 -49.49 7.32 -12.67
CA GLY A 11 -48.48 8.38 -12.59
C GLY A 11 -48.21 9.17 -13.87
N ARG A 12 -47.54 10.32 -13.68
CA ARG A 12 -47.00 11.15 -14.77
C ARG A 12 -45.92 10.34 -15.51
N PRO A 13 -45.97 10.27 -16.86
CA PRO A 13 -44.96 9.58 -17.63
C PRO A 13 -43.57 10.16 -17.34
N ARG A 14 -42.57 9.28 -17.24
CA ARG A 14 -41.17 9.69 -17.04
C ARG A 14 -40.68 10.41 -18.29
N ILE A 15 -39.94 11.50 -18.08
CA ILE A 15 -39.22 12.19 -19.17
C ILE A 15 -38.11 11.27 -19.66
N ASN A 16 -38.10 10.98 -20.96
CA ASN A 16 -37.13 10.12 -21.63
C ASN A 16 -35.80 10.88 -21.85
N GLY A 17 -34.67 10.17 -21.83
CA GLY A 17 -33.35 10.76 -22.08
C GLY A 17 -32.73 11.54 -20.90
N CYS A 18 -33.38 11.58 -19.73
CA CYS A 18 -32.83 12.22 -18.54
C CYS A 18 -32.14 11.21 -17.62
N ILE A 19 -30.89 11.50 -17.23
CA ILE A 19 -30.17 10.78 -16.17
C ILE A 19 -30.89 10.98 -14.84
N ARG A 20 -31.00 9.93 -14.02
CA ARG A 20 -31.68 9.94 -12.72
C ARG A 20 -30.74 9.53 -11.60
N GLU A 21 -30.96 10.11 -10.43
CA GLU A 21 -30.34 9.67 -9.17
C GLU A 21 -30.97 8.33 -8.70
N PRO A 22 -30.32 7.59 -7.78
CA PRO A 22 -30.85 6.34 -7.23
C PRO A 22 -32.24 6.50 -6.57
N ASN A 23 -32.52 7.69 -6.05
CA ASN A 23 -33.82 8.08 -5.48
C ASN A 23 -34.93 8.34 -6.54
N GLY A 24 -34.62 8.21 -7.84
CA GLY A 24 -35.54 8.40 -8.95
C GLY A 24 -35.74 9.84 -9.41
N ARG A 25 -35.13 10.84 -8.75
CA ARG A 25 -35.13 12.26 -9.15
C ARG A 25 -34.33 12.45 -10.43
N ILE A 26 -34.72 13.41 -11.26
CA ILE A 26 -33.91 13.81 -12.43
C ILE A 26 -32.63 14.46 -11.91
N SER A 27 -31.49 13.93 -12.32
CA SER A 27 -30.19 14.49 -11.98
C SER A 27 -30.11 15.92 -12.47
N ARG A 28 -29.69 16.84 -11.61
CA ARG A 28 -29.44 18.24 -11.99
C ARG A 28 -28.07 18.42 -12.65
N ALA A 29 -27.18 17.43 -12.52
CA ALA A 29 -25.90 17.44 -13.20
C ALA A 29 -26.15 17.21 -14.71
N LYS A 30 -25.94 18.26 -15.52
CA LYS A 30 -26.14 18.23 -16.99
C LYS A 30 -25.20 17.24 -17.68
N THR A 31 -24.06 16.94 -17.07
CA THR A 31 -23.11 15.91 -17.46
C THR A 31 -22.82 15.03 -16.25
N PRO A 32 -22.72 13.70 -16.40
CA PRO A 32 -22.11 12.88 -15.37
C PRO A 32 -20.70 13.42 -15.14
N HIS A 33 -20.40 13.82 -13.92
CA HIS A 33 -19.07 14.28 -13.55
C HIS A 33 -18.14 13.08 -13.67
N ASP A 34 -17.16 13.15 -14.57
CA ASP A 34 -16.04 12.22 -14.51
C ASP A 34 -15.45 12.35 -13.09
N PRO A 35 -15.16 11.23 -12.39
CA PRO A 35 -14.60 11.31 -11.05
C PRO A 35 -13.34 12.18 -11.10
N MET A 36 -13.21 13.13 -10.17
CA MET A 36 -12.10 14.11 -10.16
C MET A 36 -10.72 13.45 -10.29
N ASP A 37 -10.60 12.22 -9.78
CA ASP A 37 -9.35 11.48 -9.73
C ASP A 37 -9.01 10.75 -11.05
N LYS A 38 -9.89 10.76 -12.06
CA LYS A 38 -9.70 10.01 -13.32
C LYS A 38 -8.38 10.39 -14.01
N LEU A 39 -8.13 11.68 -14.17
CA LEU A 39 -6.90 12.19 -14.76
C LEU A 39 -5.67 11.80 -13.91
N ALA A 40 -5.77 11.85 -12.59
CA ALA A 40 -4.68 11.49 -11.69
C ALA A 40 -4.34 9.98 -11.78
N ILE A 41 -5.37 9.12 -11.86
CA ILE A 41 -5.23 7.68 -12.06
C ILE A 41 -4.60 7.38 -13.42
N GLU A 42 -5.06 8.04 -14.49
CA GLU A 42 -4.49 7.87 -15.83
C GLU A 42 -3.02 8.32 -15.89
N MET A 43 -2.69 9.45 -15.27
CA MET A 43 -1.31 9.94 -15.18
C MET A 43 -0.41 9.00 -14.36
N ARG A 44 -0.94 8.41 -13.27
CA ARG A 44 -0.23 7.42 -12.47
C ARG A 44 0.02 6.14 -13.26
N ALA A 45 -1.00 5.62 -13.93
CA ALA A 45 -0.92 4.45 -14.81
C ALA A 45 0.16 4.65 -15.87
N LYS A 46 0.15 5.81 -16.55
CA LYS A 46 1.16 6.17 -17.55
C LYS A 46 2.56 6.31 -16.97
N ARG A 47 2.71 6.98 -15.82
CA ARG A 47 4.01 7.23 -15.18
C ARG A 47 4.69 5.94 -14.73
N PHE A 48 3.92 4.98 -14.22
CA PHE A 48 4.45 3.76 -13.63
C PHE A 48 4.27 2.50 -14.49
N GLY A 49 3.67 2.62 -15.68
CA GLY A 49 3.40 1.47 -16.55
C GLY A 49 2.43 0.48 -15.91
N LEU A 50 1.41 0.98 -15.20
CA LEU A 50 0.39 0.16 -14.55
C LEU A 50 -0.91 0.15 -15.36
N THR A 51 -1.76 -0.85 -15.13
CA THR A 51 -3.14 -0.81 -15.62
C THR A 51 -3.92 0.28 -14.88
N ILE A 52 -5.03 0.75 -15.46
CA ILE A 52 -5.90 1.75 -14.80
C ILE A 52 -6.46 1.18 -13.48
N GLU A 53 -6.68 -0.13 -13.40
CA GLU A 53 -7.16 -0.81 -12.19
C GLU A 53 -6.08 -0.83 -11.12
N ASP A 54 -4.85 -1.21 -11.47
CA ASP A 54 -3.72 -1.22 -10.54
C ASP A 54 -3.35 0.18 -10.06
N ALA A 55 -3.47 1.19 -10.93
CA ALA A 55 -3.23 2.59 -10.56
C ALA A 55 -4.26 3.14 -9.56
N LYS A 56 -5.46 2.55 -9.49
CA LYS A 56 -6.45 2.87 -8.44
C LYS A 56 -6.09 2.24 -7.10
N ASN A 57 -5.36 1.14 -7.11
CA ASN A 57 -4.98 0.44 -5.89
C ASN A 57 -4.06 1.34 -5.04
N PRO A 58 -4.31 1.54 -3.73
CA PRO A 58 -3.43 2.28 -2.84
C PRO A 58 -1.97 1.81 -2.86
N LEU A 59 -1.75 0.51 -3.10
CA LEU A 59 -0.43 -0.10 -3.22
C LEU A 59 0.44 0.56 -4.29
N SER A 60 -0.17 1.11 -5.35
CA SER A 60 0.54 1.83 -6.42
C SER A 60 1.29 3.09 -5.94
N GLY A 61 0.96 3.59 -4.75
CA GLY A 61 1.62 4.73 -4.13
C GLY A 61 3.08 4.47 -3.77
N THR A 62 3.44 3.23 -3.42
CA THR A 62 4.80 2.83 -3.02
C THR A 62 5.46 1.98 -4.09
N TYR A 63 6.78 2.05 -4.22
CA TYR A 63 7.56 1.26 -5.15
C TYR A 63 7.43 -0.23 -4.88
N ILE A 64 7.45 -0.66 -3.62
CA ILE A 64 7.23 -2.08 -3.26
C ILE A 64 5.84 -2.54 -3.67
N GLY A 65 4.81 -1.72 -3.42
CA GLY A 65 3.45 -2.05 -3.85
C GLY A 65 3.33 -2.10 -5.37
N ARG A 66 4.01 -1.21 -6.11
CA ARG A 66 4.11 -1.31 -7.57
C ARG A 66 4.78 -2.60 -8.03
N LEU A 67 5.90 -2.99 -7.42
CA LEU A 67 6.57 -4.26 -7.73
C LEU A 67 5.66 -5.46 -7.44
N TYR A 68 4.89 -5.44 -6.35
CA TYR A 68 3.91 -6.48 -6.05
C TYR A 68 2.79 -6.54 -7.11
N LEU A 69 2.20 -5.39 -7.48
CA LEU A 69 1.16 -5.32 -8.51
C LEU A 69 1.65 -5.80 -9.88
N GLN A 70 2.92 -5.53 -10.21
CA GLN A 70 3.56 -5.98 -11.45
C GLN A 70 3.98 -7.46 -11.42
N GLY A 71 3.83 -8.16 -10.28
CA GLY A 71 4.25 -9.55 -10.11
C GLY A 71 5.76 -9.74 -9.92
N GLU A 72 6.50 -8.65 -9.71
CA GLU A 72 7.93 -8.66 -9.43
C GLU A 72 8.25 -9.09 -7.99
N LEU A 73 7.30 -8.94 -7.07
CA LEU A 73 7.37 -9.47 -5.71
C LEU A 73 6.18 -10.40 -5.46
N ASN A 74 6.41 -11.48 -4.72
CA ASN A 74 5.32 -12.30 -4.21
C ASN A 74 4.69 -11.66 -2.97
N ARG A 75 3.57 -12.23 -2.50
CA ARG A 75 2.86 -11.73 -1.32
C ARG A 75 3.74 -11.75 -0.06
N ASP A 76 4.45 -12.86 0.17
CA ASP A 76 5.29 -13.02 1.38
C ASP A 76 6.42 -12.00 1.44
N GLN A 77 7.04 -11.68 0.30
CA GLN A 77 8.07 -10.64 0.18
C GLN A 77 7.49 -9.26 0.43
N TYR A 78 6.31 -8.96 -0.12
CA TYR A 78 5.61 -7.71 0.13
C TYR A 78 5.28 -7.55 1.62
N ASP A 79 4.67 -8.57 2.23
CA ASP A 79 4.29 -8.59 3.65
C ASP A 79 5.54 -8.47 4.54
N THR A 80 6.64 -9.14 4.17
CA THR A 80 7.95 -9.02 4.84
C THR A 80 8.51 -7.60 4.77
N ALA A 81 8.36 -6.92 3.62
CA ALA A 81 8.82 -5.55 3.48
C ALA A 81 8.01 -4.57 4.34
N GLN A 82 6.69 -4.77 4.45
CA GLN A 82 5.84 -4.01 5.36
C GLN A 82 6.26 -4.26 6.82
N LYS A 83 6.48 -5.51 7.20
CA LYS A 83 6.97 -5.86 8.55
C LYS A 83 8.34 -5.23 8.85
N TYR A 84 9.24 -5.17 7.87
CA TYR A 84 10.52 -4.48 8.04
C TYR A 84 10.34 -2.98 8.31
N LEU A 85 9.44 -2.30 7.58
CA LEU A 85 9.11 -0.89 7.82
C LEU A 85 8.53 -0.67 9.22
N GLU A 86 7.66 -1.57 9.68
CA GLU A 86 7.08 -1.54 11.03
C GLU A 86 8.17 -1.66 12.10
N VAL A 87 9.07 -2.65 11.99
CA VAL A 87 10.19 -2.84 12.93
C VAL A 87 11.08 -1.62 12.99
N ARG A 88 11.40 -1.04 11.82
CA ARG A 88 12.18 0.20 11.75
C ARG A 88 11.44 1.37 12.39
N ASN A 89 10.15 1.54 12.12
CA ASN A 89 9.35 2.63 12.70
C ASN A 89 9.25 2.50 14.22
N ASN A 90 9.05 1.28 14.74
CA ASN A 90 9.06 0.98 16.17
C ASN A 90 10.37 1.40 16.83
N TYR A 91 11.51 1.11 16.20
CA TYR A 91 12.81 1.59 16.67
C TYR A 91 12.92 3.13 16.66
N LEU A 92 12.47 3.79 15.58
CA LEU A 92 12.51 5.26 15.49
C LEU A 92 11.64 5.89 16.59
N CYS A 93 10.45 5.35 16.82
CA CYS A 93 9.55 5.77 17.89
C CYS A 93 10.16 5.52 19.28
N ALA A 94 10.83 4.39 19.47
CA ALA A 94 11.51 4.03 20.70
C ALA A 94 12.67 4.97 21.04
N LYS A 95 13.37 5.48 20.03
CA LYS A 95 14.49 6.43 20.17
C LYS A 95 14.08 7.90 20.01
N ALA A 96 12.78 8.18 19.83
CA ALA A 96 12.25 9.51 19.58
C ALA A 96 12.96 10.24 18.41
N LEU A 97 13.33 9.50 17.36
CA LEU A 97 14.08 10.03 16.23
C LEU A 97 13.16 10.81 15.26
N PRO A 98 13.71 11.79 14.51
CA PRO A 98 12.98 12.46 13.45
C PRO A 98 12.59 11.46 12.35
N SER A 99 11.42 11.67 11.72
CA SER A 99 10.80 10.80 10.71
C SER A 99 10.10 9.53 11.25
N ALA A 100 9.95 9.39 12.56
CA ALA A 100 9.09 8.36 13.13
C ALA A 100 7.61 8.71 12.93
N ILE A 101 6.80 7.70 12.62
CA ILE A 101 5.35 7.81 12.53
C ILE A 101 4.77 7.37 13.88
N TYR A 102 4.26 8.33 14.65
CA TYR A 102 3.78 8.11 16.02
C TYR A 102 2.30 7.72 16.13
N ASP A 103 1.57 7.72 15.01
CA ASP A 103 0.12 7.45 15.01
C ASP A 103 -0.23 6.06 15.58
N GLU A 104 0.66 5.08 15.40
CA GLU A 104 0.47 3.69 15.84
C GLU A 104 1.15 3.36 17.18
N MET A 105 1.63 4.37 17.92
CA MET A 105 2.39 4.12 19.14
C MET A 105 1.50 3.55 20.26
N PRO A 106 1.94 2.50 20.99
CA PRO A 106 1.19 1.99 22.14
C PRO A 106 1.04 3.08 23.20
N LYS A 107 -0.20 3.51 23.45
CA LYS A 107 -0.57 4.50 24.47
C LYS A 107 -0.55 3.85 25.86
N THR A 108 0.61 3.43 26.31
CA THR A 108 0.78 2.88 27.66
C THR A 108 1.25 3.97 28.60
N SER A 109 0.54 4.19 29.70
CA SER A 109 0.90 5.15 30.76
C SER A 109 1.89 4.59 31.77
N ASP A 110 2.21 3.29 31.69
CA ASP A 110 3.19 2.63 32.55
C ASP A 110 4.62 2.78 32.00
N ASN A 111 5.48 3.44 32.78
CA ASN A 111 6.88 3.68 32.43
C ASN A 111 7.66 2.37 32.31
N GLY A 112 7.37 1.36 33.14
CA GLY A 112 8.09 0.08 33.11
C GLY A 112 7.79 -0.73 31.84
N ALA A 113 6.53 -0.77 31.41
CA ALA A 113 6.14 -1.35 30.13
C ALA A 113 6.76 -0.62 28.94
N ARG A 114 6.88 0.72 29.02
CA ARG A 114 7.49 1.53 27.96
C ARG A 114 8.98 1.22 27.78
N GLU A 115 9.74 1.13 28.87
CA GLU A 115 11.17 0.79 28.82
C GLU A 115 11.42 -0.59 28.20
N LYS A 116 10.64 -1.60 28.61
CA LYS A 116 10.70 -2.94 28.03
C LYS A 116 10.40 -2.92 26.53
N TRP A 117 9.40 -2.16 26.10
CA TRP A 117 9.07 -2.03 24.69
C TRP A 117 10.21 -1.36 23.90
N VAL A 118 10.84 -0.32 24.44
CA VAL A 118 12.01 0.34 23.83
C VAL A 118 13.17 -0.64 23.68
N GLN A 119 13.41 -1.47 24.69
CA GLN A 119 14.44 -2.50 24.64
C GLN A 119 14.14 -3.53 23.54
N ILE A 120 12.93 -4.09 23.52
CA ILE A 120 12.50 -5.08 22.52
C ILE A 120 12.60 -4.50 21.10
N ALA A 121 12.13 -3.27 20.87
CA ALA A 121 12.19 -2.63 19.57
C ALA A 121 13.65 -2.41 19.11
N THR A 122 14.54 -2.10 20.04
CA THR A 122 15.98 -1.94 19.76
C THR A 122 16.62 -3.28 19.39
N GLU A 123 16.40 -4.30 20.21
CA GLU A 123 16.91 -5.66 19.98
C GLU A 123 16.42 -6.23 18.66
N HIS A 124 15.14 -6.04 18.34
CA HIS A 124 14.54 -6.56 17.12
C HIS A 124 15.14 -5.93 15.86
N LEU A 125 15.34 -4.60 15.83
CA LEU A 125 16.00 -3.97 14.68
C LEU A 125 17.47 -4.40 14.56
N VAL A 126 18.18 -4.57 15.68
CA VAL A 126 19.57 -5.05 15.69
C VAL A 126 19.65 -6.47 15.13
N ALA A 127 18.74 -7.37 15.55
CA ALA A 127 18.67 -8.74 15.03
C ALA A 127 18.42 -8.75 13.51
N VAL A 128 17.44 -7.97 13.04
CA VAL A 128 17.14 -7.80 11.61
C VAL A 128 18.37 -7.31 10.83
N LYS A 129 19.08 -6.29 11.34
CA LYS A 129 20.31 -5.80 10.72
C LYS A 129 21.43 -6.84 10.70
N GLY A 130 21.57 -7.61 11.77
CA GLY A 130 22.53 -8.72 11.87
C GLY A 130 22.28 -9.76 10.79
N VAL A 131 21.03 -10.18 10.61
CA VAL A 131 20.62 -11.15 9.58
C VAL A 131 20.90 -10.63 8.16
N VAL A 132 20.60 -9.36 7.89
CA VAL A 132 20.93 -8.75 6.58
C VAL A 132 22.43 -8.68 6.37
N GLN A 133 23.20 -8.39 7.42
CA GLN A 133 24.66 -8.34 7.37
C GLN A 133 25.26 -9.74 7.08
N GLU A 134 24.76 -10.78 7.73
CA GLU A 134 25.17 -12.17 7.46
C GLU A 134 24.85 -12.56 6.01
N ALA A 135 23.66 -12.22 5.52
CA ALA A 135 23.29 -12.45 4.13
C ALA A 135 24.17 -11.68 3.14
N GLN A 136 24.53 -10.44 3.47
CA GLN A 136 25.41 -9.60 2.65
C GLN A 136 26.82 -10.22 2.55
N CYS A 137 27.32 -10.85 3.62
CA CYS A 137 28.59 -11.56 3.61
C CYS A 137 28.59 -12.77 2.66
N LEU A 138 27.44 -13.45 2.53
CA LEU A 138 27.25 -14.58 1.60
C LEU A 138 27.05 -14.09 0.16
N HIS A 139 26.30 -13.01 -0.03
CA HIS A 139 25.91 -12.46 -1.32
C HIS A 139 26.68 -11.19 -1.69
N ARG A 140 28.02 -11.28 -1.73
CA ARG A 140 28.93 -10.13 -1.94
C ARG A 140 28.71 -9.36 -3.26
N GLN A 141 28.12 -10.00 -4.26
CA GLN A 141 27.85 -9.41 -5.57
C GLN A 141 26.68 -8.41 -5.54
N TYR A 142 25.78 -8.55 -4.56
CA TYR A 142 24.59 -7.72 -4.41
C TYR A 142 24.79 -6.69 -3.31
N ASN A 143 23.97 -5.65 -3.30
CA ASN A 143 23.93 -4.68 -2.22
C ASN A 143 22.56 -4.71 -1.55
N LEU A 144 22.42 -5.57 -0.54
CA LEU A 144 21.17 -5.82 0.19
C LEU A 144 20.79 -4.61 1.04
N HIS A 145 21.78 -3.96 1.65
CA HIS A 145 21.58 -2.74 2.44
C HIS A 145 21.04 -1.59 1.58
N ALA A 146 21.65 -1.35 0.41
CA ALA A 146 21.18 -0.32 -0.51
C ALA A 146 19.76 -0.62 -1.03
N ALA A 147 19.45 -1.89 -1.29
CA ALA A 147 18.11 -2.28 -1.71
C ALA A 147 17.06 -1.95 -0.65
N LEU A 148 17.29 -2.28 0.62
CA LEU A 148 16.38 -1.93 1.72
C LEU A 148 16.33 -0.41 1.97
N GLN A 149 17.45 0.29 1.88
CA GLN A 149 17.48 1.73 2.09
C GLN A 149 16.72 2.47 0.98
N TYR A 150 17.11 2.28 -0.28
CA TYR A 150 16.58 3.11 -1.36
C TYR A 150 15.20 2.67 -1.81
N LEU A 151 14.95 1.36 -1.93
CA LEU A 151 13.68 0.86 -2.49
C LEU A 151 12.57 0.83 -1.44
N VAL A 152 12.90 0.48 -0.19
CA VAL A 152 11.90 0.27 0.87
C VAL A 152 11.70 1.52 1.71
N ILE A 153 12.78 2.15 2.18
CA ILE A 153 12.68 3.30 3.09
C ILE A 153 12.44 4.60 2.31
N GLU A 154 13.19 4.83 1.23
CA GLU A 154 13.15 6.09 0.47
C GLU A 154 12.20 6.06 -0.75
N ASP A 155 11.56 4.92 -1.03
CA ASP A 155 10.64 4.71 -2.15
C ASP A 155 11.20 5.03 -3.54
N GLN A 156 12.53 4.93 -3.72
CA GLN A 156 13.19 5.20 -4.99
C GLN A 156 12.98 4.04 -5.98
N SER A 157 12.72 4.37 -7.24
CA SER A 157 12.58 3.38 -8.31
C SER A 157 13.96 3.05 -8.93
N LEU A 158 14.68 2.08 -8.36
CA LEU A 158 15.98 1.63 -8.85
C LEU A 158 15.89 0.16 -9.33
N PRO A 159 15.54 -0.09 -10.61
CA PRO A 159 15.29 -1.44 -11.13
C PRO A 159 16.46 -2.42 -10.95
N HIS A 160 17.69 -1.92 -11.02
CA HIS A 160 18.90 -2.74 -10.87
C HIS A 160 19.08 -3.31 -9.44
N LEU A 161 18.40 -2.75 -8.43
CA LEU A 161 18.44 -3.25 -7.05
C LEU A 161 17.30 -4.22 -6.73
N VAL A 162 16.36 -4.47 -7.63
CA VAL A 162 15.20 -5.33 -7.38
C VAL A 162 15.61 -6.77 -7.07
N LEU A 163 16.64 -7.29 -7.75
CA LEU A 163 17.14 -8.64 -7.47
C LEU A 163 17.77 -8.73 -6.07
N SER A 164 18.56 -7.72 -5.68
CA SER A 164 19.10 -7.59 -4.32
C SER A 164 17.98 -7.52 -3.28
N LEU A 165 16.90 -6.79 -3.59
CA LEU A 165 15.74 -6.68 -2.70
C LEU A 165 15.07 -8.03 -2.47
N ARG A 166 14.81 -8.81 -3.52
CA ARG A 166 14.21 -10.14 -3.41
C ARG A 166 15.02 -11.06 -2.49
N ILE A 167 16.35 -11.03 -2.62
CA ILE A 167 17.26 -11.81 -1.77
C ILE A 167 17.14 -11.36 -0.32
N ALA A 168 17.21 -10.05 -0.07
CA ALA A 168 17.09 -9.49 1.28
C ALA A 168 15.75 -9.87 1.93
N LEU A 169 14.64 -9.71 1.20
CA LEU A 169 13.29 -10.03 1.68
C LEU A 169 13.12 -11.53 1.95
N ASN A 170 13.66 -12.41 1.11
CA ASN A 170 13.61 -13.86 1.36
C ASN A 170 14.35 -14.25 2.64
N VAL A 171 15.48 -13.62 2.93
CA VAL A 171 16.22 -13.87 4.17
C VAL A 171 15.44 -13.34 5.38
N LEU A 172 14.90 -12.12 5.29
CA LEU A 172 14.07 -11.54 6.35
C LEU A 172 12.81 -12.35 6.61
N TYR A 173 12.15 -12.85 5.56
CA TYR A 173 10.98 -13.72 5.68
C TYR A 173 11.28 -14.96 6.50
N LYS A 174 12.44 -15.60 6.25
CA LYS A 174 12.90 -16.76 7.05
C LYS A 174 13.16 -16.39 8.51
N HIS A 175 13.68 -15.20 8.78
CA HIS A 175 13.88 -14.73 10.16
C HIS A 175 12.55 -14.46 10.87
N PHE A 176 11.58 -13.86 10.17
CA PHE A 176 10.27 -13.52 10.74
C PHE A 176 9.30 -14.68 10.87
N SER A 177 9.56 -15.79 10.18
CA SER A 177 8.74 -17.01 10.22
C SER A 177 9.27 -18.07 11.20
N ARG A 178 10.43 -17.82 11.81
CA ARG A 178 10.98 -18.62 12.91
C ARG A 178 10.39 -18.14 14.23
#